data_AF-A0A2M9N3A7-F1
#
_entry.id   AF-A0A2M9N3A7-F1
#
_cell.length_a   1.000
_cell.length_b   1.000
_cell.length_c   1.000
_cell.angle_alpha   90.00
_cell.angle_beta   90.00
_cell.angle_gamma   90.00
#
_symmetry.space_group_name_H-M   'P 1'
#
loop_
_entity.id
_entity.type
_entity.pdbx_description
1 polymer ?
#
loop_
_entity_poly.entity_id
_entity_poly.type
_entity_poly.pdbx_seq_one_letter_code
_entity_poly.pdbx_strand_id
1 'polypeptide(L)'
;MTKQEIANRLLALPAEIAVAEDEVLEANSNVVTAKELLQQKEDDLLLSNVIEGKNAEIRAAQMRAHTVDERGNLSEAELNLKNAAVRLGKLKDELRALQAAAGLLQGVA
;
A
#
# COMPACT_ATOMS: atom_id res chain seq x y z
N MET A 1 -29.64 -1.14 -9.88
CA MET A 1 -29.24 -2.55 -9.71
C MET A 1 -30.45 -3.45 -9.83
N THR A 2 -30.61 -4.09 -10.98
CA THR A 2 -31.53 -5.21 -11.19
C THR A 2 -30.96 -6.49 -10.57
N LYS A 3 -31.79 -7.53 -10.38
CA LYS A 3 -31.32 -8.84 -9.88
C LYS A 3 -30.17 -9.40 -10.74
N GLN A 4 -30.23 -9.19 -12.05
CA GLN A 4 -29.23 -9.66 -13.00
C GLN A 4 -27.92 -8.85 -12.92
N GLU A 5 -28.00 -7.54 -12.67
CA GLU A 5 -26.83 -6.70 -12.41
C GLU A 5 -26.12 -7.10 -11.10
N ILE A 6 -26.87 -7.42 -10.05
CA ILE A 6 -26.31 -7.91 -8.78
C ILE A 6 -25.60 -9.25 -8.98
N ALA A 7 -26.21 -10.19 -9.70
CA ALA A 7 -25.60 -11.49 -9.99
C ALA A 7 -24.30 -11.33 -10.80
N ASN A 8 -24.31 -10.50 -11.85
CA ASN A 8 -23.12 -10.24 -12.66
C ASN A 8 -21.99 -9.60 -11.84
N ARG A 9 -22.31 -8.64 -10.96
CA ARG A 9 -21.32 -8.00 -10.09
C ARG A 9 -20.74 -8.96 -9.06
N LEU A 10 -21.58 -9.80 -8.44
CA LEU A 10 -21.15 -10.85 -7.51
C LEU A 10 -20.20 -11.87 -8.15
N LEU A 11 -20.38 -12.18 -9.44
CA LEU A 11 -19.50 -13.09 -10.17
C LEU A 11 -18.16 -12.44 -10.55
N ALA A 12 -18.14 -11.12 -10.79
CA ALA A 12 -16.92 -10.40 -11.16
C ALA A 12 -16.03 -10.04 -9.95
N LEU A 13 -16.64 -9.73 -8.81
CA LEU A 13 -15.94 -9.26 -7.62
C LEU A 13 -14.80 -10.17 -7.13
N PRO A 14 -14.90 -11.51 -7.13
CA PRO A 14 -13.79 -12.38 -6.72
C PRO A 14 -12.52 -12.17 -7.56
N ALA A 15 -12.66 -11.99 -8.88
CA ALA A 15 -11.52 -11.73 -9.75
C ALA A 15 -10.92 -10.34 -9.50
N GLU A 16 -11.76 -9.32 -9.30
CA GLU A 16 -11.31 -7.97 -8.93
C GLU A 16 -10.60 -7.93 -7.57
N ILE A 17 -11.10 -8.70 -6.60
CA ILE A 17 -10.48 -8.86 -5.29
C ILE A 17 -9.12 -9.52 -5.43
N ALA A 18 -8.98 -10.59 -6.21
CA ALA A 18 -7.69 -11.25 -6.42
C ALA A 18 -6.65 -10.28 -7.01
N VAL A 19 -7.03 -9.51 -8.03
CA VAL A 19 -6.16 -8.46 -8.61
C VAL A 19 -5.77 -7.43 -7.55
N ALA A 20 -6.72 -6.97 -6.73
CA ALA A 20 -6.42 -6.01 -5.67
C ALA A 20 -5.56 -6.60 -4.55
N GLU A 21 -5.61 -7.91 -4.29
CA GLU A 21 -4.72 -8.61 -3.36
C GLU A 21 -3.29 -8.66 -3.90
N ASP A 22 -3.12 -8.95 -5.18
CA ASP A 22 -1.82 -8.90 -5.86
C ASP A 22 -1.23 -7.48 -5.85
N GLU A 23 -2.05 -6.45 -6.11
CA GLU A 23 -1.63 -5.03 -6.01
C GLU A 23 -1.13 -4.68 -4.60
N VAL A 24 -1.77 -5.20 -3.55
CA VAL A 24 -1.33 -4.99 -2.16
C VAL A 24 0.00 -5.68 -1.88
N LEU A 25 0.18 -6.90 -2.37
CA LEU A 25 1.43 -7.66 -2.22
C LEU A 25 2.59 -6.95 -2.93
N GLU A 26 2.37 -6.49 -4.17
CA GLU A 26 3.36 -5.73 -4.93
C GLU A 26 3.72 -4.42 -4.23
N ALA A 27 2.71 -3.65 -3.81
CA ALA A 27 2.95 -2.40 -3.09
C ALA A 27 3.71 -2.63 -1.76
N ASN A 28 3.45 -3.75 -1.08
CA ASN A 28 4.19 -4.11 0.12
C ASN A 28 5.67 -4.43 -0.18
N SER A 29 5.92 -5.18 -1.25
CA SER A 29 7.28 -5.47 -1.71
C SER A 29 8.05 -4.20 -2.06
N ASN A 30 7.38 -3.23 -2.70
CA ASN A 30 7.97 -1.92 -3.00
C ASN A 30 8.33 -1.12 -1.75
N VAL A 31 7.50 -1.18 -0.69
CA VAL A 31 7.84 -0.56 0.61
C VAL A 31 9.06 -1.21 1.23
N VAL A 32 9.15 -2.55 1.22
CA VAL A 32 10.32 -3.26 1.76
C VAL A 32 11.58 -2.84 1.00
N THR A 33 11.53 -2.86 -0.33
CA THR A 33 12.65 -2.45 -1.19
C THR A 33 13.07 -1.00 -0.93
N ALA A 34 12.11 -0.07 -0.81
CA ALA A 34 12.41 1.33 -0.52
C ALA A 34 13.07 1.53 0.86
N LYS A 35 12.69 0.72 1.86
CA LYS A 35 13.34 0.74 3.19
C LYS A 35 14.77 0.23 3.11
N GLU A 36 15.01 -0.85 2.37
CA GLU A 36 16.34 -1.42 2.17
C GLU A 36 17.26 -0.43 1.44
N LEU A 37 16.76 0.23 0.39
CA LEU A 37 17.52 1.27 -0.33
C LEU A 37 17.84 2.48 0.54
N LEU A 38 16.88 2.94 1.35
CA LEU A 38 17.13 4.00 2.32
C LEU A 38 18.21 3.59 3.32
N GLN A 39 18.12 2.39 3.90
CA GLN A 39 19.11 1.87 4.84
C GLN A 39 20.51 1.76 4.20
N GLN A 40 20.59 1.23 2.97
CA GLN A 40 21.84 1.13 2.24
C GLN A 40 22.47 2.52 2.01
N LYS A 41 21.66 3.51 1.63
CA LYS A 41 22.14 4.89 1.45
C LYS A 41 22.64 5.49 2.77
N GLU A 42 21.90 5.24 3.84
CA GLU A 42 22.26 5.67 5.20
C GLU A 42 23.60 5.06 5.64
N ASP A 43 23.82 3.77 5.39
CA ASP A 43 25.07 3.08 5.70
C ASP A 43 26.24 3.60 4.84
N ASP A 44 26.02 3.82 3.55
CA ASP A 44 27.03 4.39 2.64
C ASP A 44 27.46 5.80 3.08
N LEU A 45 26.52 6.64 3.53
CA LEU A 45 26.82 7.99 4.03
C LEU A 45 27.64 7.96 5.32
N LEU A 46 27.40 6.97 6.19
CA LEU A 46 28.16 6.78 7.42
C LEU A 46 29.58 6.27 7.13
N LEU A 47 29.73 5.33 6.19
CA LEU A 47 31.02 4.74 5.83
C LEU A 47 31.89 5.69 4.97
N SER A 48 31.28 6.59 4.20
CA SER A 48 31.99 7.53 3.33
C SER A 48 32.53 8.78 4.05
N ASN A 49 32.35 8.90 5.37
CA ASN A 49 32.74 10.08 6.17
C ASN A 49 32.14 11.41 5.67
N VAL A 50 31.08 11.38 4.86
CA VAL A 50 30.37 12.58 4.39
C VAL A 50 29.69 13.32 5.55
N ILE A 51 29.46 12.62 6.66
CA ILE A 51 28.77 13.14 7.84
C ILE A 51 29.77 13.60 8.89
N GLU A 52 30.09 14.89 8.82
CA GLU A 52 31.09 15.53 9.69
C GLU A 52 30.49 16.20 10.95
N GLY A 53 29.20 16.00 11.22
CA GLY A 53 28.51 16.64 12.33
C GLY A 53 29.16 16.41 13.70
N LYS A 54 29.58 17.50 14.34
CA LYS A 54 30.24 17.49 15.66
C LYS A 54 29.35 16.98 16.80
N ASN A 55 28.02 17.04 16.64
CA ASN A 55 27.04 16.49 17.58
C ASN A 55 26.02 15.60 16.84
N ALA A 56 25.24 14.81 17.59
CA ALA A 56 24.27 13.88 17.02
C ALA A 56 23.16 14.55 16.21
N GLU A 57 22.75 15.76 16.58
CA GLU A 57 21.70 16.52 15.90
C GLU A 57 22.13 16.98 14.50
N ILE A 58 23.37 17.48 14.36
CA ILE A 58 23.93 17.89 13.07
C ILE A 58 24.10 16.67 12.17
N ARG A 59 24.56 15.53 12.71
CA ARG A 59 24.66 14.29 11.94
C ARG A 59 23.29 13.82 11.44
N ALA A 60 22.26 13.87 12.30
CA ALA A 60 20.90 13.50 11.92
C ALA A 60 20.28 14.47 10.89
N ALA A 61 20.64 15.75 10.94
CA ALA A 61 20.20 16.73 9.93
C ALA A 61 20.89 16.50 8.58
N GLN A 62 22.20 16.23 8.59
CA GLN A 62 22.97 15.88 7.38
C GLN A 62 22.47 14.58 6.75
N MET A 63 22.26 13.54 7.55
CA MET A 63 21.64 12.28 7.11
C MET A 63 20.33 12.54 6.38
N ARG A 64 19.42 13.31 6.98
CA ARG A 64 18.14 13.64 6.37
C ARG A 64 18.28 14.43 5.08
N ALA A 65 19.21 15.39 5.02
CA ALA A 65 19.46 16.17 3.82
C ALA A 65 20.01 15.33 2.66
N HIS A 66 20.81 14.30 2.95
CA HIS A 66 21.39 13.40 1.95
C HIS A 66 20.50 12.21 1.58
N THR A 67 19.38 12.01 2.27
CA THR A 67 18.43 10.91 2.03
C THR A 67 17.02 11.39 1.69
N VAL A 68 16.87 12.65 1.26
CA VAL A 68 15.57 13.24 0.93
C VAL A 68 14.84 12.43 -0.13
N ASP A 69 15.56 12.02 -1.18
CA ASP A 69 14.99 11.30 -2.31
C ASP A 69 14.54 9.89 -1.90
N GLU A 70 15.37 9.15 -1.18
CA GLU A 70 15.04 7.81 -0.68
C GLU A 70 13.88 7.84 0.32
N ARG A 71 13.83 8.86 1.18
CA ARG A 71 12.69 9.08 2.10
C ARG A 71 11.42 9.48 1.35
N GLY A 72 11.55 10.23 0.26
CA GLY A 72 10.45 10.54 -0.65
C GLY A 72 9.88 9.27 -1.29
N ASN A 73 10.75 8.45 -1.86
CA ASN A 73 10.40 7.16 -2.47
C ASN A 73 9.72 6.22 -1.47
N LEU A 74 10.23 6.14 -0.24
CA LEU A 74 9.61 5.37 0.83
C LEU A 74 8.20 5.90 1.16
N SER A 75 8.07 7.22 1.30
CA SER A 75 6.78 7.85 1.60
C SER A 75 5.75 7.59 0.51
N GLU A 76 6.17 7.64 -0.76
CA GLU A 76 5.31 7.31 -1.91
C GLU A 76 4.91 5.83 -1.93
N ALA A 77 5.86 4.92 -1.71
CA ALA A 77 5.58 3.48 -1.62
C ALA A 77 4.58 3.17 -0.48
N GLU A 78 4.73 3.80 0.68
CA GLU A 78 3.81 3.65 1.81
C GLU A 78 2.41 4.19 1.51
N LEU A 79 2.33 5.30 0.78
CA LEU A 79 1.05 5.85 0.32
C LEU A 79 0.36 4.90 -0.67
N ASN A 80 1.11 4.35 -1.62
CA ASN A 80 0.61 3.39 -2.60
C ASN A 80 0.09 2.12 -1.93
N LEU A 81 0.80 1.58 -0.94
CA LEU A 81 0.34 0.44 -0.14
C LEU A 81 -0.97 0.75 0.58
N LYS A 82 -1.09 1.93 1.21
CA LYS A 82 -2.34 2.35 1.86
C LYS A 82 -3.50 2.44 0.87
N ASN A 83 -3.26 3.01 -0.32
CA ASN A 83 -4.28 3.13 -1.36
C ASN A 83 -4.74 1.76 -1.87
N ALA A 84 -3.81 0.83 -2.11
CA ALA A 84 -4.12 -0.54 -2.51
C ALA A 84 -4.95 -1.26 -1.43
N ALA A 85 -4.55 -1.14 -0.17
CA ALA A 85 -5.28 -1.75 0.96
C ALA A 85 -6.71 -1.19 1.09
N VAL A 86 -6.89 0.12 0.90
CA VAL A 86 -8.23 0.76 0.90
C VAL A 86 -9.07 0.25 -0.26
N ARG A 87 -8.51 0.10 -1.46
CA ARG A 87 -9.22 -0.44 -2.63
C ARG A 87 -9.68 -1.87 -2.38
N LEU A 88 -8.79 -2.72 -1.87
CA LEU A 88 -9.13 -4.08 -1.49
C LEU A 88 -10.25 -4.13 -0.44
N GLY A 89 -10.17 -3.28 0.58
CA GLY A 89 -11.21 -3.14 1.61
C GLY A 89 -12.57 -2.80 1.00
N LYS A 90 -12.63 -1.82 0.10
CA LYS A 90 -13.86 -1.43 -0.60
C LYS A 90 -14.48 -2.58 -1.39
N LEU A 91 -13.68 -3.36 -2.12
CA LEU A 91 -14.17 -4.51 -2.90
C LEU A 91 -14.72 -5.62 -1.99
N LYS A 92 -14.05 -5.88 -0.86
CA LYS A 92 -14.53 -6.86 0.15
C LYS A 92 -15.83 -6.41 0.80
N ASP A 93 -15.95 -5.12 1.11
CA ASP A 93 -17.17 -4.55 1.67
C ASP A 93 -18.31 -4.53 0.64
N GLU A 94 -18.03 -4.23 -0.63
CA GLU A 94 -18.99 -4.34 -1.73
C GLU A 94 -19.51 -5.77 -1.87
N LEU A 95 -18.62 -6.77 -1.85
CA LEU A 95 -19.00 -8.18 -1.92
C LEU A 95 -19.94 -8.56 -0.77
N ARG A 96 -19.61 -8.18 0.47
CA ARG A 96 -20.46 -8.45 1.66
C ARG A 96 -21.82 -7.77 1.54
N ALA A 97 -21.87 -6.52 1.08
CA ALA A 97 -23.11 -5.78 0.90
C ALA A 97 -24.01 -6.44 -0.15
N LEU A 98 -23.45 -6.86 -1.28
CA LEU A 98 -24.21 -7.53 -2.35
C LEU A 98 -24.66 -8.93 -1.94
N GLN A 99 -23.86 -9.66 -1.16
CA GLN A 99 -24.28 -10.95 -0.58
C GLN A 99 -25.47 -10.78 0.37
N ALA A 100 -25.43 -9.76 1.24
CA ALA A 100 -26.54 -9.45 2.13
C ALA A 100 -27.81 -9.05 1.34
N ALA A 101 -27.66 -8.21 0.31
CA ALA A 101 -28.77 -7.81 -0.56
C ALA A 101 -29.37 -9.01 -1.31
N ALA A 102 -28.53 -9.92 -1.83
CA ALA A 102 -28.97 -11.15 -2.49
C ALA A 102 -29.72 -12.08 -1.53
N GLY A 103 -29.25 -12.21 -0.28
CA GLY A 103 -29.94 -12.98 0.76
C GLY A 103 -31.31 -12.41 1.12
N LEU A 104 -31.44 -11.09 1.25
CA LEU A 104 -32.74 -10.44 1.44
C LEU A 104 -33.70 -10.70 0.27
N LEU A 105 -33.20 -10.67 -0.96
CA LEU A 105 -34.01 -10.97 -2.14
C LEU A 105 -34.47 -12.43 -2.22
N GLN A 106 -33.76 -13.37 -1.58
CA GLN A 106 -34.20 -14.76 -1.44
C GLN A 106 -35.24 -14.95 -0.32
N GLY A 107 -35.16 -14.18 0.75
CA GLY A 107 -36.10 -14.24 1.88
C GLY A 107 -37.44 -13.51 1.68
N VAL A 108 -37.63 -12.81 0.55
CA VAL A 108 -38.89 -12.14 0.15
C VAL A 108 -39.76 -13.04 -0.74
N ALA A 109 -39.48 -14.35 -0.79
CA ALA A 109 -40.26 -15.35 -1.52
C ALA A 109 -41.15 -16.18 -0.60
#